data_AF-A0A973HKG8-F1
#
_entry.id   AF-A0A973HKG8-F1
#
_cell.length_a   1.000
_cell.length_b   1.000
_cell.length_c   1.000
_cell.angle_alpha   90.00
_cell.angle_beta   90.00
_cell.angle_gamma   90.00
#
_symmetry.space_group_name_H-M   'P 1'
#
loop_
_entity.id
_entity.type
_entity.pdbx_description
1 polymer ?
#
loop_
_entity_poly.entity_id
_entity_poly.type
_entity_poly.pdbx_seq_one_letter_code
_entity_poly.pdbx_strand_id
1 'polypeptide(L)'
;MNSELTQQLTDLRLSTLMHSLMLQEEQPHLYSDLSFHDRLSLLLGEEITIREQRKVERLVKQAKFRLSAHPSHIDYRASRGIEKSKIRSLLEGHWLKHHQNLIFTGATGCGKTYLGCAIGHYFCQQGMAVRYFRIKGLQEHLRQVHGDGSYTRFLNQLNKTPILILDDWGMETLTTQQRSDLLDIIDARHEQGSIIIMSQLPVVKWHALIGEATYADAIMDRLIHRAQRFELKGESMRKLAINLTEPQ
;
A
#
# COMPACT_ATOMS: atom_id res chain seq x y z
N MET A 1 -37.17 -19.21 -4.64
CA MET A 1 -36.57 -19.10 -3.29
C MET A 1 -37.61 -18.93 -2.16
N ASN A 2 -37.46 -19.70 -1.07
CA ASN A 2 -38.28 -19.61 0.16
C ASN A 2 -38.10 -18.25 0.87
N SER A 3 -39.18 -17.63 1.38
CA SER A 3 -39.13 -16.35 2.09
C SER A 3 -38.30 -16.42 3.38
N GLU A 4 -38.38 -17.53 4.12
CA GLU A 4 -37.60 -17.75 5.34
C GLU A 4 -36.09 -17.82 5.04
N LEU A 5 -35.71 -18.55 3.99
CA LEU A 5 -34.32 -18.66 3.56
C LEU A 5 -33.76 -17.32 3.11
N THR A 6 -34.54 -16.53 2.37
CA THR A 6 -34.16 -15.17 1.95
C THR A 6 -33.84 -14.28 3.15
N GLN A 7 -34.67 -14.35 4.20
CA GLN A 7 -34.47 -13.58 5.42
C GLN A 7 -33.18 -14.02 6.15
N GLN A 8 -32.97 -15.34 6.32
CA GLN A 8 -31.77 -15.89 6.95
C GLN A 8 -30.48 -15.45 6.21
N LEU A 9 -30.47 -15.51 4.88
CA LEU A 9 -29.33 -15.07 4.07
C LEU A 9 -29.07 -13.57 4.19
N THR A 10 -30.13 -12.77 4.31
CA THR A 10 -30.04 -11.32 4.52
C THR A 10 -29.44 -11.00 5.89
N ASP A 11 -29.92 -11.67 6.95
CA ASP A 11 -29.46 -11.47 8.33
C ASP A 11 -27.97 -11.85 8.48
N LEU A 12 -27.54 -12.91 7.80
CA LEU A 12 -26.14 -13.35 7.74
C LEU A 12 -25.27 -12.55 6.76
N ARG A 13 -25.87 -11.60 6.02
CA ARG A 13 -25.24 -10.77 4.98
C ARG A 13 -24.59 -11.59 3.86
N LEU A 14 -25.20 -12.71 3.49
CA LEU A 14 -24.74 -13.64 2.45
C LEU A 14 -25.32 -13.25 1.08
N SER A 15 -25.03 -12.01 0.66
CA SER A 15 -25.63 -11.39 -0.54
C SER A 15 -25.25 -12.11 -1.85
N THR A 16 -24.02 -12.61 -1.94
CA THR A 16 -23.53 -13.29 -3.14
C THR A 16 -24.10 -14.69 -3.18
N LEU A 17 -24.08 -15.42 -2.06
CA LEU A 17 -24.70 -16.74 -1.97
C LEU A 17 -26.17 -16.69 -2.39
N MET A 18 -26.92 -15.69 -1.93
CA MET A 18 -28.32 -15.50 -2.34
C MET A 18 -28.47 -15.37 -3.86
N HIS A 19 -27.65 -14.54 -4.50
CA HIS A 19 -27.66 -14.37 -5.95
C HIS A 19 -27.26 -15.66 -6.68
N SER A 20 -26.20 -16.33 -6.24
CA SER A 20 -25.73 -17.58 -6.82
C SER A 20 -26.73 -18.72 -6.66
N LEU A 21 -27.47 -18.75 -5.54
CA LEU A 21 -28.56 -19.70 -5.32
C LEU A 21 -29.71 -19.45 -6.30
N MET A 22 -30.08 -18.19 -6.54
CA MET A 22 -31.08 -17.84 -7.56
C MET A 22 -30.67 -18.32 -8.96
N LEU A 23 -29.40 -18.12 -9.34
CA LEU A 23 -28.87 -18.61 -10.62
C LEU A 23 -28.93 -20.15 -10.74
N GLN A 24 -28.64 -20.88 -9.66
CA GLN A 24 -28.77 -22.34 -9.65
C GLN A 24 -30.24 -22.79 -9.73
N GLU A 25 -31.18 -22.06 -9.12
CA GLU A 25 -32.62 -22.32 -9.26
C GLU A 25 -33.11 -22.10 -10.70
N GLU A 26 -32.57 -21.09 -11.41
CA GLU A 26 -32.90 -20.79 -12.80
C GLU A 26 -32.30 -21.79 -13.80
N GLN A 27 -31.16 -22.41 -13.47
CA GLN A 27 -30.45 -23.34 -14.35
C GLN A 27 -30.13 -24.69 -13.68
N PRO A 28 -31.15 -25.49 -13.28
CA PRO A 28 -30.92 -26.70 -12.46
C PRO A 28 -30.08 -27.77 -13.17
N HIS A 29 -30.20 -27.86 -14.49
CA HIS A 29 -29.52 -28.86 -15.32
C HIS A 29 -27.99 -28.71 -15.32
N LEU A 30 -27.46 -27.53 -15.00
CA LEU A 30 -26.01 -27.31 -14.91
C LEU A 30 -25.41 -27.86 -13.60
N TYR A 31 -26.25 -28.20 -12.62
CA TYR A 31 -25.84 -28.59 -11.27
C TYR A 31 -26.44 -29.94 -10.84
N SER A 32 -27.12 -30.66 -11.74
CA SER A 32 -27.81 -31.93 -11.43
C SER A 32 -26.86 -33.05 -11.02
N ASP A 33 -25.64 -33.02 -11.55
CA ASP A 33 -24.63 -34.07 -11.33
C ASP A 33 -23.81 -33.83 -10.05
N LEU A 34 -24.02 -32.69 -9.37
CA LEU A 34 -23.31 -32.32 -8.15
C LEU A 34 -24.07 -32.77 -6.91
N SER A 35 -23.34 -33.28 -5.92
CA SER A 35 -23.93 -33.58 -4.62
C SER A 35 -24.38 -32.29 -3.90
N PHE A 36 -25.25 -32.43 -2.90
CA PHE A 36 -25.64 -31.31 -2.04
C PHE A 36 -24.40 -30.59 -1.45
N HIS A 37 -23.42 -31.35 -0.99
CA HIS A 37 -22.21 -30.80 -0.39
C HIS A 37 -21.36 -30.01 -1.41
N ASP A 38 -21.23 -30.52 -2.64
CA ASP A 38 -20.50 -29.83 -3.70
C ASP A 38 -21.18 -28.52 -4.09
N ARG A 39 -22.51 -28.54 -4.24
CA ARG A 39 -23.29 -27.33 -4.53
C ARG A 39 -23.19 -26.29 -3.41
N LEU A 40 -23.28 -26.73 -2.16
CA LEU A 40 -23.12 -25.84 -1.01
C LEU A 40 -21.69 -25.26 -0.96
N SER A 41 -20.67 -26.07 -1.26
CA SER A 41 -19.28 -25.62 -1.32
C SER A 41 -19.07 -24.58 -2.42
N LEU A 42 -19.69 -24.74 -3.60
CA LEU A 42 -19.63 -23.74 -4.68
C LEU A 42 -20.25 -22.40 -4.24
N LEU A 43 -21.46 -22.46 -3.68
CA LEU A 43 -22.19 -21.28 -3.18
C LEU A 43 -21.38 -20.52 -2.11
N LEU A 44 -20.83 -21.23 -1.14
CA LEU A 44 -19.99 -20.64 -0.09
C LEU A 44 -18.65 -20.13 -0.66
N GLY A 45 -18.05 -20.85 -1.60
CA GLY A 45 -16.80 -20.47 -2.26
C GLY A 45 -16.93 -19.15 -3.02
N GLU A 46 -18.03 -18.93 -3.72
CA GLU A 46 -18.31 -17.66 -4.40
C GLU A 46 -18.49 -16.49 -3.41
N GLU A 47 -19.23 -16.71 -2.31
CA GLU A 47 -19.39 -15.69 -1.27
C GLU A 47 -18.05 -15.32 -0.62
N ILE A 48 -17.20 -16.30 -0.30
CA ILE A 48 -15.86 -16.06 0.25
C ILE A 48 -15.02 -15.25 -0.74
N THR A 49 -14.98 -15.67 -2.00
CA THR A 49 -14.21 -15.00 -3.06
C THR A 49 -14.62 -13.53 -3.23
N ILE A 50 -15.93 -13.26 -3.28
CA ILE A 50 -16.43 -11.88 -3.43
C ILE A 50 -16.18 -11.05 -2.17
N ARG A 51 -16.26 -11.63 -0.96
CA ARG A 51 -15.90 -10.92 0.28
C ARG A 51 -14.43 -10.55 0.33
N GLU A 52 -13.54 -11.45 -0.08
CA GLU A 52 -12.11 -11.18 -0.18
C GLU A 52 -11.82 -10.08 -1.20
N GLN A 53 -12.43 -10.16 -2.38
CA GLN A 53 -12.31 -9.13 -3.42
C GLN A 53 -12.77 -7.74 -2.92
N ARG A 54 -13.96 -7.65 -2.30
CA ARG A 54 -14.47 -6.41 -1.70
C ARG A 54 -13.55 -5.87 -0.60
N LYS A 55 -12.95 -6.75 0.20
CA LYS A 55 -11.95 -6.36 1.21
C LYS A 55 -10.73 -5.73 0.53
N VAL A 56 -10.16 -6.38 -0.48
CA VAL A 56 -9.00 -5.86 -1.23
C VAL A 56 -9.32 -4.52 -1.86
N GLU A 57 -10.44 -4.39 -2.58
CA GLU A 57 -10.88 -3.15 -3.21
C GLU A 57 -11.00 -2.00 -2.20
N ARG A 58 -11.60 -2.29 -1.04
CA ARG A 58 -11.70 -1.32 0.05
C ARG A 58 -10.32 -0.90 0.55
N LEU A 59 -9.39 -1.83 0.75
CA LEU A 59 -8.04 -1.52 1.23
C LEU A 59 -7.28 -0.65 0.22
N VAL A 60 -7.32 -1.00 -1.08
CA VAL A 60 -6.70 -0.21 -2.16
C VAL A 60 -7.30 1.20 -2.23
N LYS A 61 -8.63 1.31 -2.17
CA LYS A 61 -9.32 2.61 -2.17
C LYS A 61 -8.93 3.48 -0.97
N GLN A 62 -8.84 2.88 0.22
CA GLN A 62 -8.45 3.60 1.44
C GLN A 62 -6.98 4.00 1.44
N ALA A 63 -6.11 3.24 0.77
CA ALA A 63 -4.69 3.55 0.67
C ALA A 63 -4.40 4.80 -0.16
N LYS A 64 -5.26 5.15 -1.11
CA LYS A 64 -5.16 6.34 -1.98
C LYS A 64 -3.84 6.41 -2.76
N PHE A 65 -3.42 5.29 -3.35
CA PHE A 65 -2.22 5.22 -4.17
C PHE A 65 -2.27 6.22 -5.33
N ARG A 66 -1.12 6.84 -5.64
CA ARG A 66 -0.98 7.74 -6.79
C ARG A 66 -1.06 7.02 -8.12
N LEU A 67 -0.54 5.80 -8.20
CA LEU A 67 -0.42 5.03 -9.42
C LEU A 67 -1.08 3.66 -9.23
N SER A 68 -1.81 3.21 -10.24
CA SER A 68 -2.21 1.81 -10.33
C SER A 68 -1.01 0.98 -10.79
N ALA A 69 -0.33 0.34 -9.84
CA ALA A 69 0.92 -0.38 -10.08
C ALA A 69 0.78 -1.86 -9.70
N HIS A 70 1.48 -2.73 -10.42
CA HIS A 70 1.45 -4.16 -10.15
C HIS A 70 2.87 -4.74 -10.21
N PRO A 71 3.26 -5.64 -9.29
CA PRO A 71 4.62 -6.20 -9.29
C PRO A 71 5.03 -6.90 -10.57
N SER A 72 4.10 -7.50 -11.32
CA SER A 72 4.38 -8.18 -12.60
C SER A 72 4.85 -7.23 -13.70
N HIS A 73 4.52 -5.94 -13.61
CA HIS A 73 4.87 -4.91 -14.59
C HIS A 73 6.13 -4.13 -14.18
N ILE A 74 6.82 -4.54 -13.10
CA ILE A 74 8.11 -3.95 -12.74
C ILE A 74 9.15 -4.36 -13.78
N ASP A 75 9.84 -3.37 -14.31
CA ASP A 75 10.95 -3.55 -15.22
C ASP A 75 12.28 -3.76 -14.47
N TYR A 76 12.87 -4.95 -14.67
CA TYR A 76 14.10 -5.41 -14.04
C TYR A 76 15.34 -5.33 -14.94
N ARG A 77 15.33 -4.52 -16.01
CA ARG A 77 16.54 -4.27 -16.81
C ARG A 77 17.70 -3.87 -15.91
N ALA A 78 18.89 -4.42 -16.18
CA ALA A 78 20.08 -4.25 -15.33
C ALA A 78 20.44 -2.77 -15.07
N SER A 79 20.14 -1.88 -16.03
CA SER A 79 20.35 -0.43 -15.91
C SER A 79 19.55 0.23 -14.77
N ARG A 80 18.53 -0.45 -14.24
CA ARG A 80 17.63 0.04 -13.18
C ARG A 80 18.21 -0.06 -11.78
N GLY A 81 19.27 -0.85 -11.58
CA GLY A 81 19.86 -1.09 -10.25
C GLY A 81 18.95 -1.87 -9.30
N ILE A 82 17.92 -2.55 -9.81
CA ILE A 82 17.01 -3.40 -9.01
C ILE A 82 17.08 -4.85 -9.49
N GLU A 83 17.24 -5.76 -8.53
CA GLU A 83 17.28 -7.20 -8.79
C GLU A 83 15.92 -7.83 -8.51
N LYS A 84 15.46 -8.70 -9.41
CA LYS A 84 14.17 -9.40 -9.27
C LYS A 84 14.10 -10.26 -8.01
N SER A 85 15.21 -10.89 -7.61
CA SER A 85 15.33 -11.66 -6.38
C SER A 85 15.06 -10.81 -5.13
N LYS A 86 15.66 -9.62 -5.06
CA LYS A 86 15.47 -8.66 -3.96
C LYS A 86 14.02 -8.21 -3.87
N ILE A 87 13.40 -7.83 -4.99
CA ILE A 87 11.98 -7.44 -4.98
C ILE A 87 11.08 -8.61 -4.60
N ARG A 88 11.34 -9.83 -5.08
CA ARG A 88 10.60 -11.02 -4.64
C ARG A 88 10.68 -11.21 -3.12
N SER A 89 11.88 -11.08 -2.54
CA SER A 89 12.07 -11.19 -1.09
C SER A 89 11.31 -10.09 -0.32
N LEU A 90 11.20 -8.88 -0.87
CA LEU A 90 10.35 -7.84 -0.28
C LEU A 90 8.87 -8.22 -0.28
N LEU A 91 8.38 -8.88 -1.35
CA LEU A 91 6.98 -9.32 -1.44
C LEU A 91 6.68 -10.47 -0.48
N GLU A 92 7.66 -11.27 -0.07
CA GLU A 92 7.48 -12.28 0.99
C GLU A 92 7.16 -11.65 2.36
N GLY A 93 7.42 -10.35 2.54
CA GLY A 93 6.97 -9.59 3.71
C GLY A 93 7.76 -9.85 5.00
N HIS A 94 8.90 -10.52 4.95
CA HIS A 94 9.76 -10.74 6.13
C HIS A 94 10.13 -9.43 6.85
N TRP A 95 10.42 -8.38 6.08
CA TRP A 95 10.74 -7.04 6.59
C TRP A 95 9.63 -6.44 7.46
N LEU A 96 8.35 -6.77 7.21
CA LEU A 96 7.21 -6.32 8.01
C LEU A 96 7.21 -6.94 9.42
N LYS A 97 7.54 -8.24 9.51
CA LYS A 97 7.61 -8.96 10.80
C LYS A 97 8.71 -8.43 11.70
N HIS A 98 9.75 -7.85 11.11
CA HIS A 98 10.88 -7.24 11.82
C HIS A 98 10.75 -5.72 11.96
N HIS A 99 9.61 -5.14 11.57
CA HIS A 99 9.35 -3.70 11.57
C HIS A 99 10.47 -2.90 10.87
N GLN A 100 11.04 -3.48 9.82
CA GLN A 100 12.06 -2.81 9.02
C GLN A 100 11.40 -1.78 8.10
N ASN A 101 12.14 -0.71 7.79
CA ASN A 101 11.70 0.28 6.81
C ASN A 101 12.29 -0.05 5.43
N LEU A 102 11.67 0.45 4.38
CA LEU A 102 12.18 0.37 3.02
C LEU A 102 12.47 1.77 2.51
N ILE A 103 13.67 2.00 1.99
CA ILE A 103 14.05 3.31 1.45
C ILE A 103 14.45 3.13 -0.01
N PHE A 104 13.72 3.79 -0.90
CA PHE A 104 13.98 3.83 -2.34
C PHE A 104 14.49 5.22 -2.74
N THR A 105 15.74 5.31 -3.15
CA THR A 105 16.37 6.53 -3.68
C THR A 105 16.63 6.43 -5.18
N GLY A 106 16.94 7.57 -5.84
CA GLY A 106 17.29 7.60 -7.26
C GLY A 106 16.74 8.81 -8.02
N ALA A 107 17.19 9.04 -9.24
CA ALA A 107 16.81 10.21 -10.05
C ALA A 107 15.32 10.28 -10.41
N THR A 108 14.82 11.44 -10.82
CA THR A 108 13.43 11.62 -11.27
C THR A 108 13.09 10.67 -12.41
N GLY A 109 11.90 10.06 -12.34
CA GLY A 109 11.42 9.18 -13.40
C GLY A 109 11.99 7.75 -13.36
N CYS A 110 12.93 7.42 -12.46
CA CYS A 110 13.42 6.06 -12.30
C CYS A 110 12.41 5.11 -11.61
N GLY A 111 11.11 5.41 -11.55
CA GLY A 111 10.09 4.45 -11.12
C GLY A 111 9.99 4.18 -9.60
N LYS A 112 10.60 4.97 -8.72
CA LYS A 112 10.49 4.83 -7.25
C LYS A 112 9.03 4.78 -6.77
N THR A 113 8.23 5.76 -7.20
CA THR A 113 6.80 5.82 -6.85
C THR A 113 6.04 4.61 -7.36
N TYR A 114 6.37 4.12 -8.56
CA TYR A 114 5.76 2.91 -9.11
C TYR A 114 6.08 1.70 -8.24
N LEU A 115 7.34 1.55 -7.84
CA LEU A 115 7.77 0.45 -6.99
C LEU A 115 7.08 0.46 -5.61
N GLY A 116 7.02 1.62 -4.96
CA GLY A 116 6.29 1.78 -3.70
C GLY A 116 4.80 1.46 -3.84
N CYS A 117 4.15 1.94 -4.90
CA CYS A 117 2.73 1.62 -5.17
C CYS A 117 2.54 0.13 -5.49
N ALA A 118 3.44 -0.51 -6.25
CA ALA A 118 3.34 -1.93 -6.61
C ALA A 118 3.46 -2.82 -5.38
N ILE A 119 4.41 -2.54 -4.50
CA ILE A 119 4.58 -3.24 -3.21
C ILE A 119 3.34 -3.03 -2.33
N GLY A 120 2.85 -1.79 -2.23
CA GLY A 120 1.64 -1.49 -1.46
C GLY A 120 0.39 -2.19 -2.00
N HIS A 121 0.19 -2.19 -3.31
CA HIS A 121 -0.89 -2.92 -3.98
C HIS A 121 -0.83 -4.41 -3.68
N TYR A 122 0.36 -5.01 -3.80
CA TYR A 122 0.56 -6.41 -3.47
C TYR A 122 0.13 -6.71 -2.03
N PHE A 123 0.52 -5.90 -1.06
CA PHE A 123 0.13 -6.14 0.33
C PHE A 123 -1.35 -5.87 0.61
N CYS A 124 -2.00 -4.94 -0.12
CA CYS A 124 -3.45 -4.84 -0.11
C CYS A 124 -4.13 -6.09 -0.65
N GLN A 125 -3.60 -6.72 -1.71
CA GLN A 125 -4.08 -8.00 -2.22
C GLN A 125 -3.90 -9.13 -1.20
N GLN A 126 -2.82 -9.10 -0.40
CA GLN A 126 -2.62 -10.00 0.74
C GLN A 126 -3.50 -9.62 1.98
N GLY A 127 -4.45 -8.70 1.82
CA GLY A 127 -5.40 -8.32 2.86
C GLY A 127 -4.85 -7.38 3.94
N MET A 128 -3.66 -6.79 3.75
CA MET A 128 -3.05 -5.84 4.67
C MET A 128 -3.39 -4.38 4.32
N ALA A 129 -3.63 -3.58 5.36
CA ALA A 129 -3.90 -2.16 5.18
C ALA A 129 -2.61 -1.39 4.86
N VAL A 130 -2.72 -0.50 3.89
CA VAL A 130 -1.66 0.42 3.48
C VAL A 130 -2.23 1.84 3.47
N ARG A 131 -1.37 2.82 3.74
CA ARG A 131 -1.66 4.24 3.55
C ARG A 131 -0.55 4.86 2.73
N TYR A 132 -0.91 5.61 1.70
CA TYR A 132 0.03 6.33 0.86
C TYR A 132 -0.18 7.83 1.01
N PHE A 133 0.92 8.55 1.21
CA PHE A 133 0.94 10.00 1.17
C PHE A 133 2.15 10.49 0.38
N ARG A 134 1.98 11.56 -0.38
CA ARG A 134 3.11 12.44 -0.69
C ARG A 134 3.36 13.32 0.52
N ILE A 135 4.63 13.62 0.84
CA ILE A 135 4.98 14.43 2.01
C ILE A 135 4.18 15.74 2.06
N LYS A 136 4.12 16.49 0.95
CA LYS A 136 3.33 17.74 0.89
C LYS A 136 1.84 17.54 1.21
N GLY A 137 1.25 16.46 0.72
CA GLY A 137 -0.15 16.12 1.00
C GLY A 137 -0.39 15.68 2.44
N LEU A 138 0.57 14.97 3.04
CA LEU A 138 0.54 14.62 4.46
C LEU A 138 0.59 15.89 5.32
N GLN A 139 1.51 16.82 5.03
CA GLN A 139 1.65 18.06 5.80
C GLN A 139 0.41 18.96 5.70
N GLU A 140 -0.21 19.04 4.53
CA GLU A 140 -1.48 19.76 4.37
C GLU A 140 -2.59 19.12 5.20
N HIS A 141 -2.68 17.79 5.21
CA HIS A 141 -3.67 17.08 6.01
C HIS A 141 -3.41 17.24 7.51
N LEU A 142 -2.16 17.19 7.94
CA LEU A 142 -1.73 17.44 9.32
C LEU A 142 -2.17 18.82 9.80
N ARG A 143 -1.96 19.85 8.98
CA ARG A 143 -2.43 21.22 9.27
C ARG A 143 -3.94 21.28 9.48
N GLN A 144 -4.72 20.54 8.68
CA GLN A 144 -6.18 20.50 8.81
C GLN A 144 -6.61 19.80 10.10
N VAL A 145 -6.03 18.64 10.42
CA VAL A 145 -6.41 17.87 11.62
C VAL A 145 -5.93 18.52 12.92
N HIS A 146 -4.89 19.36 12.85
CA HIS A 146 -4.53 20.25 13.97
C HIS A 146 -5.59 21.33 14.16
N GLY A 147 -6.05 21.96 13.08
CA GLY A 147 -7.06 23.03 13.12
C GLY A 147 -8.44 22.57 13.60
N ASP A 148 -8.83 21.32 13.35
CA ASP A 148 -10.11 20.76 13.76
C ASP A 148 -10.05 19.89 15.04
N GLY A 149 -8.87 19.75 15.65
CA GLY A 149 -8.64 18.97 16.87
C GLY A 149 -8.65 17.45 16.68
N SER A 150 -8.66 16.94 15.44
CA SER A 150 -8.67 15.50 15.14
C SER A 150 -7.29 14.86 14.99
N TYR A 151 -6.20 15.59 15.24
CA TYR A 151 -4.80 15.13 15.13
C TYR A 151 -4.54 13.77 15.80
N THR A 152 -4.90 13.63 17.08
CA THR A 152 -4.70 12.37 17.83
C THR A 152 -5.46 11.20 17.21
N ARG A 153 -6.67 11.44 16.67
CA ARG A 153 -7.44 10.41 15.97
C ARG A 153 -6.75 9.99 14.68
N PHE A 154 -6.21 10.94 13.93
CA PHE A 154 -5.46 10.68 12.71
C PHE A 154 -4.18 9.87 12.98
N LEU A 155 -3.38 10.26 13.98
CA LEU A 155 -2.20 9.50 14.40
C LEU A 155 -2.56 8.06 14.78
N ASN A 156 -3.60 7.87 15.59
CA ASN A 156 -4.07 6.53 15.97
C ASN A 156 -4.51 5.68 14.76
N GLN A 157 -5.10 6.31 13.74
CA GLN A 157 -5.46 5.62 12.51
C GLN A 157 -4.22 5.22 11.70
N LEU A 158 -3.22 6.10 11.60
CA LEU A 158 -1.96 5.78 10.94
C LEU A 158 -1.23 4.65 11.65
N ASN A 159 -1.12 4.68 12.98
CA ASN A 159 -0.41 3.66 13.75
C ASN A 159 -1.02 2.27 13.61
N LYS A 160 -2.35 2.17 13.48
CA LYS A 160 -3.05 0.90 13.19
C LYS A 160 -2.82 0.36 11.78
N THR A 161 -2.21 1.15 10.90
CA THR A 161 -1.90 0.73 9.52
C THR A 161 -0.52 0.07 9.47
N PRO A 162 -0.41 -1.21 9.07
CA PRO A 162 0.87 -1.92 9.03
C PRO A 162 1.93 -1.24 8.14
N ILE A 163 1.51 -0.67 7.02
CA ILE A 163 2.41 -0.05 6.04
C ILE A 163 2.02 1.40 5.76
N LEU A 164 2.96 2.31 5.98
CA LEU A 164 2.85 3.71 5.58
C LEU A 164 3.84 3.98 4.45
N ILE A 165 3.37 4.54 3.34
CA ILE A 165 4.19 4.92 2.20
C ILE A 165 4.28 6.45 2.17
N LEU A 166 5.51 6.95 2.18
CA LEU A 166 5.84 8.37 2.09
C LEU A 166 6.61 8.64 0.79
N ASP A 167 5.93 9.25 -0.16
CA ASP A 167 6.48 9.61 -1.47
C ASP A 167 6.89 11.09 -1.53
N ASP A 168 7.76 11.41 -2.49
CA ASP A 168 8.36 12.73 -2.66
C ASP A 168 9.08 13.25 -1.39
N TRP A 169 9.78 12.37 -0.66
CA TRP A 169 10.60 12.75 0.49
C TRP A 169 11.76 13.66 0.07
N GLY A 170 11.90 14.79 0.74
CA GLY A 170 13.02 15.71 0.59
C GLY A 170 13.00 16.62 -0.63
N MET A 171 11.80 17.01 -1.08
CA MET A 171 11.63 18.05 -2.11
C MET A 171 11.74 19.47 -1.56
N GLU A 172 11.33 19.68 -0.31
CA GLU A 172 11.26 20.99 0.34
C GLU A 172 11.81 20.85 1.77
N THR A 173 12.42 21.89 2.31
CA THR A 173 12.86 21.95 3.71
C THR A 173 11.67 21.98 4.65
N LEU A 174 11.77 21.33 5.80
CA LEU A 174 10.67 21.24 6.76
C LEU A 174 10.60 22.48 7.66
N THR A 175 9.39 22.91 7.99
CA THR A 175 9.17 23.88 9.09
C THR A 175 9.26 23.16 10.45
N THR A 176 9.35 23.92 11.55
CA THR A 176 9.40 23.35 12.91
C THR A 176 8.22 22.44 13.21
N GLN A 177 6.98 22.86 12.86
CA GLN A 177 5.80 22.02 13.07
C GLN A 177 5.86 20.73 12.24
N GLN A 178 6.26 20.83 10.97
CA GLN A 178 6.35 19.69 10.08
C GLN A 178 7.39 18.65 10.53
N ARG A 179 8.48 19.09 11.17
CA ARG A 179 9.46 18.20 11.82
C ARG A 179 8.84 17.48 13.00
N SER A 180 8.14 18.21 13.88
CA SER A 180 7.46 17.66 15.04
C SER A 180 6.44 16.60 14.62
N ASP A 181 5.56 16.92 13.67
CA ASP A 181 4.52 15.99 13.21
C ASP A 181 5.14 14.74 12.54
N LEU A 182 6.22 14.90 11.77
CA LEU A 182 6.92 13.76 11.20
C LEU A 182 7.59 12.89 12.26
N LEU A 183 8.22 13.51 13.28
CA LEU A 183 8.82 12.76 14.37
C LEU A 183 7.74 11.97 15.12
N ASP A 184 6.60 12.56 15.44
CA ASP A 184 5.48 11.88 16.11
C ASP A 184 5.01 10.64 15.32
N ILE A 185 4.83 10.79 14.01
CA ILE A 185 4.42 9.67 13.13
C ILE A 185 5.49 8.59 13.09
N ILE A 186 6.76 8.97 12.99
CA ILE A 186 7.88 8.02 12.85
C ILE A 186 8.13 7.29 14.18
N ASP A 187 8.09 8.01 15.29
CA ASP A 187 8.29 7.47 16.64
C ASP A 187 7.16 6.51 17.02
N ALA A 188 5.90 6.88 16.79
CA ALA A 188 4.77 6.01 17.10
C ALA A 188 4.71 4.73 16.25
N ARG A 189 5.47 4.69 15.15
CA ARG A 189 5.59 3.51 14.27
C ARG A 189 6.88 2.73 14.50
N HIS A 190 7.86 3.30 15.19
CA HIS A 190 9.12 2.64 15.46
C HIS A 190 8.86 1.33 16.22
N GLU A 191 9.33 0.21 15.67
CA GLU A 191 9.09 -1.16 16.19
C GLU A 191 7.61 -1.60 16.25
N GLN A 192 6.69 -0.86 15.63
CA GLN A 192 5.25 -1.19 15.61
C GLN A 192 4.69 -1.34 14.19
N GLY A 193 5.25 -0.62 13.22
CA GLY A 193 4.82 -0.65 11.83
C GLY A 193 5.91 -0.17 10.89
N SER A 194 5.85 -0.60 9.63
CA SER A 194 6.89 -0.27 8.67
C SER A 194 6.55 0.95 7.83
N ILE A 195 7.59 1.68 7.43
CA ILE A 195 7.51 2.84 6.54
C ILE A 195 8.28 2.53 5.26
N ILE A 196 7.66 2.83 4.12
CA ILE A 196 8.32 2.82 2.81
C ILE A 196 8.52 4.27 2.37
N ILE A 197 9.76 4.69 2.11
CA ILE A 197 10.10 6.07 1.71
C ILE A 197 10.63 6.10 0.28
N MET A 198 10.09 7.00 -0.55
CA MET A 198 10.62 7.29 -1.88
C MET A 198 11.20 8.69 -1.88
N SER A 199 12.49 8.79 -2.20
CA SER A 199 13.18 10.07 -2.27
C SER A 199 14.01 10.19 -3.53
N GLN A 200 14.09 11.40 -4.08
CA GLN A 200 15.12 11.72 -5.08
C GLN A 200 16.44 12.12 -4.41
N LEU A 201 16.38 12.50 -3.14
CA LEU A 201 17.52 12.97 -2.37
C LEU A 201 18.25 11.76 -1.75
N PRO A 202 19.57 11.63 -1.94
CA PRO A 202 20.37 10.64 -1.24
C PRO A 202 20.22 10.75 0.28
N VAL A 203 20.21 9.62 0.98
CA VAL A 203 20.01 9.55 2.44
C VAL A 203 21.01 10.43 3.20
N VAL A 204 22.25 10.52 2.72
CA VAL A 204 23.31 11.35 3.32
C VAL A 204 22.96 12.85 3.41
N LYS A 205 22.01 13.32 2.59
CA LYS A 205 21.55 14.72 2.61
C LYS A 205 20.29 14.93 3.46
N TRP A 206 19.70 13.86 4.02
CA TRP A 206 18.45 13.97 4.78
C TRP A 206 18.62 14.73 6.08
N HIS A 207 19.75 14.60 6.78
CA HIS A 207 20.03 15.35 8.01
C HIS A 207 19.90 16.87 7.78
N ALA A 208 20.60 17.37 6.76
CA ALA A 208 20.56 18.78 6.38
C ALA A 208 19.19 19.25 5.89
N LEU A 209 18.47 18.40 5.15
CA LEU A 209 17.11 18.68 4.68
C LEU A 209 16.11 18.81 5.83
N ILE A 210 16.15 17.86 6.78
CA ILE A 210 15.31 17.90 7.97
C ILE A 210 15.64 19.19 8.70
N GLY A 211 16.93 19.43 8.99
CA GLY A 211 17.40 20.58 9.74
C GLY A 211 16.98 20.52 11.20
N GLU A 212 17.66 21.29 12.05
CA GLU A 212 17.66 21.12 13.51
C GLU A 212 18.21 19.73 13.90
N ALA A 213 19.36 19.72 14.58
CA ALA A 213 20.14 18.49 14.78
C ALA A 213 19.37 17.45 15.58
N THR A 214 18.61 17.86 16.60
CA THR A 214 17.87 16.96 17.48
C THR A 214 16.79 16.18 16.74
N TYR A 215 15.96 16.88 15.94
CA TYR A 215 14.94 16.26 15.09
C TYR A 215 15.57 15.40 14.00
N ALA A 216 16.63 15.89 13.35
CA ALA A 216 17.30 15.17 12.29
C ALA A 216 17.87 13.84 12.80
N ASP A 217 18.56 13.83 13.94
CA ASP A 217 19.12 12.63 14.55
C ASP A 217 18.01 11.66 14.97
N ALA A 218 16.97 12.16 15.65
CA ALA A 218 15.86 11.34 16.12
C ALA A 218 15.06 10.66 14.98
N ILE A 219 14.80 11.42 13.90
CA ILE A 219 14.09 10.92 12.72
C ILE A 219 14.97 9.92 11.95
N MET A 220 16.24 10.26 11.73
CA MET A 220 17.14 9.40 10.98
C MET A 220 17.40 8.08 11.71
N ASP A 221 17.65 8.10 13.02
CA ASP A 221 17.88 6.89 13.81
C ASP A 221 16.74 5.87 13.61
N ARG A 222 15.50 6.31 13.81
CA ARG A 222 14.30 5.45 13.67
C ARG A 222 14.03 5.00 12.24
N LEU A 223 14.26 5.86 11.26
CA LEU A 223 14.00 5.53 9.86
C LEU A 223 15.07 4.62 9.27
N ILE A 224 16.34 4.86 9.59
CA ILE A 224 17.49 4.37 8.82
C ILE A 224 18.13 3.16 9.48
N HIS A 225 18.13 3.06 10.81
CA HIS A 225 18.85 2.02 11.56
C HIS A 225 18.42 0.61 11.15
N ARG A 226 17.11 0.39 10.92
CA ARG A 226 16.54 -0.89 10.46
C ARG A 226 16.00 -0.84 9.02
N ALA A 227 16.51 0.07 8.18
CA ALA A 227 16.04 0.18 6.80
C ALA A 227 16.81 -0.70 5.81
N GLN A 228 16.07 -1.39 4.95
CA GLN A 228 16.62 -1.89 3.69
C GLN A 228 16.61 -0.76 2.66
N ARG A 229 17.76 -0.52 2.01
CA ARG A 229 17.96 0.62 1.11
C ARG A 229 18.20 0.16 -0.31
N PHE A 230 17.57 0.85 -1.25
CA PHE A 230 17.60 0.54 -2.67
C PHE A 230 17.83 1.83 -3.45
N GLU A 231 18.91 1.87 -4.23
CA GLU A 231 19.21 3.00 -5.10
C GLU A 231 18.86 2.63 -6.54
N LEU A 232 17.76 3.20 -7.03
CA LEU A 232 17.28 3.00 -8.38
C LEU A 232 18.09 3.86 -9.35
N LYS A 233 18.63 3.21 -10.37
CA LYS A 233 19.40 3.81 -11.46
C LYS A 233 18.60 3.83 -12.76
N GLY A 234 19.23 4.37 -13.81
CA GLY A 234 18.69 4.37 -15.16
C GLY A 234 17.84 5.58 -15.49
N GLU A 235 17.47 5.66 -16.76
CA GLU A 235 16.74 6.78 -17.32
C GLU A 235 15.27 6.84 -16.85
N SER A 236 14.62 7.96 -17.18
CA SER A 236 13.20 8.16 -16.88
C SER A 236 12.33 7.15 -17.62
N MET A 237 11.61 6.31 -16.86
CA MET A 237 10.63 5.36 -17.39
C MET A 237 9.49 6.04 -18.15
N ARG A 238 9.24 7.33 -17.89
CA ARG A 238 8.23 8.11 -18.63
C ARG A 238 8.65 8.36 -20.07
N LYS A 239 9.94 8.59 -20.33
CA LYS A 239 10.46 8.77 -21.70
C LYS A 239 10.37 7.47 -22.49
N LEU A 240 10.72 6.35 -21.85
CA LEU A 240 10.67 5.03 -22.47
C LEU A 240 9.23 4.59 -22.81
N ALA A 241 8.25 4.98 -21.99
CA ALA A 241 6.83 4.72 -22.30
C ALA A 241 6.34 5.51 -23.53
N ILE A 242 6.79 6.76 -23.70
CA ILE A 242 6.43 7.61 -24.85
C ILE A 242 7.01 7.04 -26.15
N ASN A 243 8.27 6.59 -26.13
CA ASN A 243 8.95 6.05 -27.32
C ASN A 243 8.39 4.69 -27.78
N LEU A 244 7.59 3.99 -26.94
CA LEU A 244 6.91 2.74 -27.32
C LEU A 244 5.55 2.99 -28.00
N THR A 245 5.05 4.23 -27.97
CA THR A 245 3.76 4.63 -28.56
C THR A 245 3.89 5.43 -29.86
N GLU A 246 5.10 5.68 -30.35
CA GLU A 246 5.27 6.21 -31.71
C GLU A 246 5.09 5.06 -32.72
N PRO A 247 4.18 5.19 -33.71
CA PRO A 247 4.06 4.20 -34.77
C PRO A 247 5.34 4.23 -35.63
N GLN A 248 5.88 3.03 -35.92
CA GLN A 248 6.84 2.86 -37.01
C GLN A 248 6.21 3.24 -38.35
#